data_AF-A0A2E8CJG5-F1
#
_entry.id   AF-A0A2E8CJG5-F1
#
_cell.length_a   1.000
_cell.length_b   1.000
_cell.length_c   1.000
_cell.angle_alpha   90.00
_cell.angle_beta   90.00
_cell.angle_gamma   90.00
#
_symmetry.space_group_name_H-M   'P 1'
#
loop_
_entity.id
_entity.type
_entity.pdbx_description
1 polymer ?
#
loop_
_entity_poly.entity_id
_entity_poly.type
_entity_poly.pdbx_seq_one_letter_code
_entity_poly.pdbx_strand_id
1 'polypeptide(L)'
;MRREMGIGTSDTLLLFIGSGFKTKGLDRVLIALSHLAESLSGDTHLVVIGQDQTGPYQRQAHKLQIADRVRFLGGRTDIPELLAAGDLLVHPAYMENTGTILLEAIASGLPVIATDVCGYASHIIQADAGKVLPSPFDQDQLNQELTAALVTKNRKRWSANGIRYGVNPSLYRMPGSAVNAIESVTNRRRRDAQVAVAGIPADPCLFLRTDLGHIGDFPKIMELEGETFRKAPGRKTVRFSRQDQRYFLKTHTGVGWQEIIKNLVYFRLPVIGAMNEWHGAHHLQRLGIDTLSIAGYGNESGNPARRQSFIITDEISHAQSLEEFCSTWKHHPPRRAADVRFKRWLIQRLAQTARQLHKSGANHRDFYLCHFLLQPGYESNQLSDRASRLFVIDLHRMQLRRHTPPRWKIKDVAGLHYSSMDLGLTRRDKLRFIKLYRPEQSLRETLASDARFWHRVDRRAQRLYQAERRRAPNTDIAVARALHGAGTQP
;
A
#
# COMPACT_ATOMS: atom_id res chain seq x y z
N MET A 1 -41.84 -6.52 -4.12
CA MET A 1 -40.80 -6.08 -3.18
C MET A 1 -41.25 -5.98 -1.71
N ARG A 2 -42.00 -4.96 -1.23
CA ARG A 2 -42.34 -4.85 0.22
C ARG A 2 -43.05 -6.09 0.80
N ARG A 3 -44.03 -6.63 0.06
CA ARG A 3 -44.72 -7.87 0.41
C ARG A 3 -43.79 -9.09 0.49
N GLU A 4 -42.83 -9.22 -0.42
CA GLU A 4 -41.82 -10.30 -0.38
C GLU A 4 -40.92 -10.20 0.84
N MET A 5 -40.61 -8.97 1.27
CA MET A 5 -39.90 -8.71 2.52
C MET A 5 -40.81 -8.75 3.74
N GLY A 6 -42.09 -9.14 3.62
CA GLY A 6 -43.06 -9.21 4.70
C GLY A 6 -43.27 -7.89 5.45
N ILE A 7 -43.14 -6.76 4.74
CA ILE A 7 -43.32 -5.41 5.28
C ILE A 7 -44.68 -4.88 4.81
N GLY A 8 -45.47 -4.36 5.76
CA GLY A 8 -46.75 -3.72 5.51
C GLY A 8 -46.63 -2.45 4.66
N THR A 9 -47.76 -2.03 4.10
CA THR A 9 -47.84 -0.79 3.29
C THR A 9 -47.81 0.47 4.14
N SER A 10 -48.25 0.40 5.39
CA SER A 10 -48.21 1.48 6.38
C SER A 10 -46.87 1.58 7.10
N ASP A 11 -46.11 0.49 7.11
CA ASP A 11 -44.85 0.40 7.84
C ASP A 11 -43.79 1.33 7.24
N THR A 12 -42.78 1.70 8.03
CA THR A 12 -41.59 2.38 7.55
C THR A 12 -40.48 1.36 7.29
N LEU A 13 -39.95 1.37 6.07
CA LEU A 13 -38.84 0.54 5.63
C LEU A 13 -37.54 1.34 5.54
N LEU A 14 -36.65 1.14 6.51
CA LEU A 14 -35.27 1.61 6.46
C LEU A 14 -34.41 0.63 5.64
N LEU A 15 -33.53 1.17 4.81
CA LEU A 15 -32.57 0.40 4.06
C LEU A 15 -31.15 0.67 4.56
N PHE A 16 -30.37 -0.40 4.67
CA PHE A 16 -28.92 -0.36 4.78
C PHE A 16 -28.34 -1.21 3.67
N ILE A 17 -27.54 -0.62 2.77
CA ILE A 17 -27.08 -1.29 1.57
C ILE A 17 -25.55 -1.19 1.43
N GLY A 18 -24.89 -2.35 1.40
CA GLY A 18 -23.50 -2.51 1.00
C GLY A 18 -22.75 -3.60 1.78
N SER A 19 -21.82 -4.28 1.10
CA SER A 19 -20.85 -5.18 1.74
C SER A 19 -19.83 -4.39 2.56
N GLY A 20 -19.38 -4.92 3.70
CA GLY A 20 -18.55 -4.19 4.67
C GLY A 20 -19.38 -3.55 5.77
N PHE A 21 -20.24 -4.34 6.44
CA PHE A 21 -21.18 -3.86 7.47
C PHE A 21 -20.48 -3.05 8.57
N LYS A 22 -19.27 -3.45 8.95
CA LYS A 22 -18.47 -2.75 9.97
C LYS A 22 -18.01 -1.38 9.49
N THR A 23 -17.47 -1.27 8.29
CA THR A 23 -16.98 0.01 7.76
C THR A 23 -18.12 0.96 7.44
N LYS A 24 -19.28 0.43 7.04
CA LYS A 24 -20.50 1.17 6.70
C LYS A 24 -21.38 1.51 7.91
N GLY A 25 -21.02 1.04 9.11
CA GLY A 25 -21.65 1.46 10.36
C GLY A 25 -23.00 0.82 10.66
N LEU A 26 -23.20 -0.46 10.28
CA LEU A 26 -24.45 -1.17 10.57
C LEU A 26 -24.77 -1.19 12.07
N ASP A 27 -23.75 -1.31 12.92
CA ASP A 27 -23.86 -1.24 14.37
C ASP A 27 -24.49 0.06 14.86
N ARG A 28 -24.16 1.20 14.23
CA ARG A 28 -24.73 2.52 14.56
C ARG A 28 -26.20 2.62 14.18
N VAL A 29 -26.59 2.00 13.06
CA VAL A 29 -27.99 1.94 12.62
C VAL A 29 -28.82 1.08 13.56
N LEU A 30 -28.28 -0.05 14.03
CA LEU A 30 -28.98 -0.91 15.00
C LEU A 30 -29.22 -0.18 16.33
N ILE A 31 -28.24 0.59 16.81
CA ILE A 31 -28.40 1.41 18.02
C ILE A 31 -29.49 2.47 17.81
N ALA A 32 -29.45 3.19 16.67
CA ALA A 32 -30.46 4.20 16.36
C ALA A 32 -31.88 3.62 16.24
N LEU A 33 -32.04 2.43 15.65
CA LEU A 33 -33.32 1.74 15.56
C LEU A 33 -33.89 1.36 16.93
N SER A 34 -33.02 1.02 17.89
CA SER A 34 -33.40 0.66 19.26
C SER A 34 -33.83 1.85 20.12
N HIS A 35 -33.45 3.07 19.74
CA HIS A 35 -33.80 4.30 20.46
C HIS A 35 -35.06 5.00 19.90
N LEU A 36 -35.74 4.41 18.91
CA LEU A 36 -37.01 4.95 18.43
C LEU A 36 -38.08 4.87 19.53
N ALA A 37 -38.87 5.93 19.66
CA ALA A 37 -40.01 5.98 20.57
C ALA A 37 -41.04 4.87 20.23
N GLU A 38 -41.79 4.44 21.24
CA GLU A 38 -42.78 3.35 21.12
C GLU A 38 -43.81 3.59 20.01
N SER A 39 -44.20 4.84 19.79
CA SER A 39 -45.13 5.25 18.73
C SER A 39 -44.60 5.07 17.30
N LEU A 40 -43.29 4.88 17.11
CA LEU A 40 -42.65 4.67 15.81
C LEU A 40 -42.01 3.29 15.70
N SER A 41 -41.68 2.66 16.83
CA SER A 41 -40.88 1.45 16.86
C SER A 41 -41.62 0.24 16.28
N GLY A 42 -42.92 0.09 16.57
CA GLY A 42 -43.74 -1.03 16.10
C GLY A 42 -43.82 -1.17 14.59
N ASP A 43 -43.83 -0.03 13.88
CA ASP A 43 -44.05 0.02 12.44
C ASP A 43 -42.76 0.23 11.65
N THR A 44 -41.59 0.32 12.30
CA THR A 44 -40.31 0.62 11.62
C THR A 44 -39.41 -0.61 11.54
N HIS A 45 -39.12 -1.03 10.31
CA HIS A 45 -38.26 -2.17 9.98
C HIS A 45 -36.98 -1.72 9.28
N LEU A 46 -35.89 -2.46 9.51
CA LEU A 46 -34.62 -2.30 8.82
C LEU A 46 -34.34 -3.52 7.95
N VAL A 47 -34.07 -3.29 6.67
CA VAL A 47 -33.57 -4.32 5.76
C VAL A 47 -32.11 -4.05 5.44
N VAL A 48 -31.27 -5.05 5.73
CA VAL A 48 -29.83 -5.05 5.54
C VAL A 48 -29.50 -5.87 4.30
N ILE A 49 -28.92 -5.22 3.30
CA ILE A 49 -28.55 -5.80 2.01
C ILE A 49 -27.03 -5.71 1.82
N GLY A 50 -26.40 -6.83 1.53
CA GLY A 50 -24.96 -6.91 1.31
C GLY A 50 -24.40 -8.30 1.64
N GLN A 51 -23.36 -8.70 0.92
CA GLN A 51 -22.66 -9.96 1.18
C GLN A 51 -21.60 -9.72 2.27
N ASP A 52 -21.88 -10.12 3.50
CA ASP A 52 -20.97 -10.02 4.65
C ASP A 52 -21.41 -10.97 5.80
N GLN A 53 -20.64 -11.02 6.89
CA GLN A 53 -20.97 -11.82 8.08
C GLN A 53 -22.08 -11.14 8.91
N THR A 54 -23.25 -11.77 9.00
CA THR A 54 -24.43 -11.25 9.73
C THR A 54 -24.41 -11.53 11.23
N GLY A 55 -23.74 -12.61 11.66
CA GLY A 55 -23.83 -13.13 13.03
C GLY A 55 -23.58 -12.12 14.16
N PRO A 56 -22.54 -11.26 14.10
CA PRO A 56 -22.33 -10.22 15.12
C PRO A 56 -23.50 -9.24 15.24
N TYR A 57 -24.11 -8.86 14.10
CA TYR A 57 -25.20 -7.89 14.03
C TYR A 57 -26.55 -8.48 14.42
N GLN A 58 -26.78 -9.75 14.11
CA GLN A 58 -27.94 -10.49 14.63
C GLN A 58 -27.90 -10.58 16.16
N ARG A 59 -26.72 -10.92 16.74
CA ARG A 59 -26.55 -10.91 18.21
C ARG A 59 -26.75 -9.52 18.81
N GLN A 60 -26.27 -8.48 18.13
CA GLN A 60 -26.50 -7.10 18.57
C GLN A 60 -27.99 -6.73 18.53
N ALA A 61 -28.70 -7.08 17.45
CA ALA A 61 -30.14 -6.83 17.33
C ALA A 61 -30.95 -7.57 18.41
N HIS A 62 -30.58 -8.81 18.76
CA HIS A 62 -31.18 -9.51 19.90
C HIS A 62 -30.90 -8.81 21.24
N LYS A 63 -29.65 -8.40 21.48
CA LYS A 63 -29.27 -7.66 22.70
C LYS A 63 -30.04 -6.34 22.85
N LEU A 64 -30.30 -5.68 21.72
CA LEU A 64 -31.06 -4.44 21.64
C LEU A 64 -32.58 -4.65 21.56
N GLN A 65 -33.07 -5.90 21.63
CA GLN A 65 -34.50 -6.24 21.56
C GLN A 65 -35.21 -5.73 20.29
N ILE A 66 -34.50 -5.70 19.17
CA ILE A 66 -35.00 -5.26 17.85
C ILE A 66 -34.88 -6.34 16.77
N ALA A 67 -34.58 -7.59 17.15
CA ALA A 67 -34.31 -8.67 16.19
C ALA A 67 -35.46 -8.88 15.18
N ASP A 68 -36.72 -8.82 15.63
CA ASP A 68 -37.90 -9.00 14.78
C ASP A 68 -38.10 -7.86 13.77
N ARG A 69 -37.40 -6.75 13.97
CA ARG A 69 -37.45 -5.55 13.13
C ARG A 69 -36.31 -5.49 12.13
N VAL A 70 -35.36 -6.41 12.17
CA VAL A 70 -34.17 -6.40 11.30
C VAL A 70 -34.14 -7.63 10.41
N ARG A 71 -34.14 -7.43 9.08
CA ARG A 71 -34.05 -8.52 8.10
C ARG A 71 -32.75 -8.43 7.33
N PHE A 72 -32.02 -9.54 7.25
CA PHE A 72 -30.79 -9.66 6.46
C PHE A 72 -31.08 -10.42 5.17
N LEU A 73 -30.86 -9.80 4.01
CA LEU A 73 -31.14 -10.41 2.71
C LEU A 73 -29.92 -10.95 1.97
N GLY A 74 -28.71 -10.76 2.52
CA GLY A 74 -27.47 -11.12 1.84
C GLY A 74 -27.18 -10.24 0.62
N GLY A 75 -26.29 -10.70 -0.27
CA GLY A 75 -26.02 -10.03 -1.54
C GLY A 75 -27.20 -10.13 -2.51
N ARG A 76 -27.62 -9.01 -3.10
CA ARG A 76 -28.76 -8.91 -4.01
C ARG A 76 -28.38 -8.13 -5.28
N THR A 77 -29.08 -8.39 -6.37
CA THR A 77 -28.86 -7.73 -7.69
C THR A 77 -29.99 -6.78 -8.08
N ASP A 78 -31.16 -6.93 -7.47
CA ASP A 78 -32.36 -6.12 -7.63
C ASP A 78 -32.35 -4.92 -6.66
N ILE A 79 -31.24 -4.18 -6.67
CA ILE A 79 -31.04 -2.97 -5.85
C ILE A 79 -32.00 -1.83 -6.27
N PRO A 80 -32.25 -1.56 -7.57
CA PRO A 80 -33.20 -0.52 -7.96
C PRO A 80 -34.61 -0.74 -7.39
N GLU A 81 -35.09 -1.98 -7.41
CA GLU A 81 -36.39 -2.37 -6.87
C GLU A 81 -36.45 -2.21 -5.35
N LEU A 82 -35.33 -2.46 -4.65
CA LEU A 82 -35.22 -2.19 -3.21
C LEU A 82 -35.27 -0.70 -2.90
N LEU A 83 -34.48 0.10 -3.62
CA LEU A 83 -34.43 1.54 -3.42
C LEU A 83 -35.81 2.18 -3.63
N ALA A 84 -36.56 1.73 -4.64
CA ALA A 84 -37.94 2.16 -4.90
C ALA A 84 -38.93 1.73 -3.81
N ALA A 85 -38.64 0.65 -3.07
CA ALA A 85 -39.50 0.14 -2.01
C ALA A 85 -39.24 0.80 -0.64
N GLY A 86 -38.03 1.32 -0.43
CA GLY A 86 -37.57 1.91 0.82
C GLY A 86 -38.15 3.28 1.11
N ASP A 87 -38.15 3.64 2.38
CA ASP A 87 -38.61 4.95 2.85
C ASP A 87 -37.46 5.87 3.29
N LEU A 88 -36.31 5.29 3.65
CA LEU A 88 -35.10 6.01 4.03
C LEU A 88 -33.87 5.10 3.91
N LEU A 89 -32.79 5.58 3.29
CA LEU A 89 -31.47 4.95 3.37
C LEU A 89 -30.72 5.49 4.58
N VAL A 90 -30.15 4.60 5.41
CA VAL A 90 -29.31 4.99 6.56
C VAL A 90 -27.91 4.42 6.37
N HIS A 91 -26.91 5.29 6.20
CA HIS A 91 -25.52 4.93 5.87
C HIS A 91 -24.49 5.69 6.73
N PRO A 92 -24.42 5.43 8.05
CA PRO A 92 -23.58 6.18 8.98
C PRO A 92 -22.16 5.59 9.03
N ALA A 93 -21.46 5.59 7.89
CA ALA A 93 -20.17 4.93 7.73
C ALA A 93 -19.09 5.47 8.68
N TYR A 94 -18.16 4.60 9.08
CA TYR A 94 -16.90 4.96 9.73
C TYR A 94 -15.86 5.42 8.70
N MET A 95 -15.87 4.78 7.52
CA MET A 95 -14.98 5.06 6.40
C MET A 95 -15.68 4.67 5.10
N GLU A 96 -15.71 5.58 4.12
CA GLU A 96 -16.31 5.31 2.81
C GLU A 96 -15.64 6.19 1.73
N ASN A 97 -14.91 5.56 0.80
CA ASN A 97 -14.14 6.30 -0.22
C ASN A 97 -15.03 7.17 -1.11
N THR A 98 -16.19 6.64 -1.47
CA THR A 98 -17.19 7.33 -2.30
C THR A 98 -18.57 7.18 -1.70
N GLY A 99 -19.14 5.97 -1.75
CA GLY A 99 -20.53 5.69 -1.39
C GLY A 99 -21.45 5.86 -2.60
N THR A 100 -21.25 5.06 -3.64
CA THR A 100 -22.08 5.10 -4.87
C THR A 100 -23.56 4.91 -4.57
N ILE A 101 -23.89 4.09 -3.56
CA ILE A 101 -25.25 3.86 -3.09
C ILE A 101 -25.97 5.14 -2.65
N LEU A 102 -25.25 6.17 -2.19
CA LEU A 102 -25.83 7.46 -1.82
C LEU A 102 -26.43 8.15 -3.07
N LEU A 103 -25.71 8.12 -4.19
CA LEU A 103 -26.20 8.66 -5.47
C LEU A 103 -27.33 7.81 -6.06
N GLU A 104 -27.23 6.48 -5.96
CA GLU A 104 -28.31 5.57 -6.40
C GLU A 104 -29.61 5.83 -5.63
N ALA A 105 -29.53 6.02 -4.31
CA ALA A 105 -30.68 6.37 -3.48
C ALA A 105 -31.25 7.75 -3.84
N ILE A 106 -30.41 8.78 -3.94
CA ILE A 106 -30.84 10.14 -4.36
C ILE A 106 -31.55 10.06 -5.72
N ALA A 107 -30.95 9.41 -6.72
CA ALA A 107 -31.52 9.30 -8.06
C ALA A 107 -32.83 8.49 -8.09
N SER A 108 -33.00 7.53 -7.18
CA SER A 108 -34.24 6.76 -6.99
C SER A 108 -35.30 7.52 -6.18
N GLY A 109 -35.01 8.74 -5.72
CA GLY A 109 -35.89 9.51 -4.86
C GLY A 109 -35.99 8.98 -3.43
N LEU A 110 -35.05 8.15 -2.98
CA LEU A 110 -34.99 7.64 -1.62
C LEU A 110 -34.19 8.63 -0.75
N PRO A 111 -34.82 9.25 0.28
CA PRO A 111 -34.08 10.14 1.17
C PRO A 111 -32.95 9.42 1.91
N VAL A 112 -31.90 10.16 2.28
CA VAL A 112 -30.67 9.57 2.82
C VAL A 112 -30.23 10.23 4.14
N ILE A 113 -29.88 9.42 5.14
CA ILE A 113 -29.09 9.85 6.30
C ILE A 113 -27.71 9.22 6.19
N ALA A 114 -26.65 10.03 6.13
CA ALA A 114 -25.27 9.54 6.04
C ALA A 114 -24.32 10.38 6.91
N THR A 115 -23.06 9.96 7.01
CA THR A 115 -21.98 10.73 7.67
C THR A 115 -21.13 11.48 6.65
N ASP A 116 -20.55 12.61 7.06
CA ASP A 116 -19.69 13.47 6.24
C ASP A 116 -18.39 12.80 5.76
N VAL A 117 -17.96 11.72 6.40
CA VAL A 117 -16.80 10.91 6.00
C VAL A 117 -17.01 10.16 4.68
N CYS A 118 -18.25 10.09 4.15
CA CYS A 118 -18.51 9.46 2.86
C CYS A 118 -18.13 10.42 1.72
N GLY A 119 -17.28 9.99 0.79
CA GLY A 119 -16.81 10.85 -0.30
C GLY A 119 -17.91 11.53 -1.14
N TYR A 120 -19.09 10.92 -1.26
CA TYR A 120 -20.25 11.46 -1.98
C TYR A 120 -21.34 12.07 -1.08
N ALA A 121 -21.07 12.26 0.22
CA ALA A 121 -22.03 12.89 1.14
C ALA A 121 -22.45 14.30 0.71
N SER A 122 -21.55 15.06 0.06
CA SER A 122 -21.85 16.40 -0.45
C SER A 122 -23.01 16.43 -1.45
N HIS A 123 -23.26 15.34 -2.19
CA HIS A 123 -24.40 15.24 -3.10
C HIS A 123 -25.74 15.23 -2.38
N ILE A 124 -25.81 14.68 -1.15
CA ILE A 124 -27.03 14.70 -0.32
C ILE A 124 -27.39 16.15 0.02
N ILE A 125 -26.38 16.95 0.39
CA ILE A 125 -26.54 18.37 0.74
C ILE A 125 -26.93 19.18 -0.50
N GLN A 126 -26.22 19.00 -1.62
CA GLN A 126 -26.50 19.71 -2.87
C GLN A 126 -27.90 19.40 -3.42
N ALA A 127 -28.36 18.16 -3.25
CA ALA A 127 -29.70 17.77 -3.66
C ALA A 127 -30.79 18.29 -2.71
N ASP A 128 -30.48 18.65 -1.45
CA ASP A 128 -31.46 18.73 -0.35
C ASP A 128 -32.34 17.47 -0.32
N ALA A 129 -31.68 16.30 -0.29
CA ALA A 129 -32.34 14.98 -0.36
C ALA A 129 -32.16 14.16 0.93
N GLY A 130 -31.80 14.80 2.04
CA GLY A 130 -31.57 14.11 3.30
C GLY A 130 -30.72 14.87 4.29
N LYS A 131 -29.99 14.13 5.13
CA LYS A 131 -29.15 14.67 6.21
C LYS A 131 -27.75 14.07 6.19
N VAL A 132 -26.77 14.91 6.46
CA VAL A 132 -25.37 14.53 6.62
C VAL A 132 -24.94 14.87 8.03
N LEU A 133 -24.54 13.86 8.80
CA LEU A 133 -24.03 14.02 10.15
C LEU A 133 -22.56 14.42 10.11
N PRO A 134 -22.16 15.45 10.87
CA PRO A 134 -20.77 15.91 10.92
C PRO A 134 -19.87 14.94 11.70
N SER A 135 -18.57 15.06 11.45
CA SER A 135 -17.51 14.49 12.28
C SER A 135 -17.08 15.48 13.37
N PRO A 136 -16.74 14.99 14.59
CA PRO A 136 -16.75 13.59 15.01
C PRO A 136 -18.18 13.05 15.18
N PHE A 137 -18.38 11.77 14.81
CA PHE A 137 -19.69 11.11 14.87
C PHE A 137 -20.25 11.09 16.30
N ASP A 138 -21.52 11.48 16.42
CA ASP A 138 -22.32 11.35 17.64
C ASP A 138 -23.52 10.42 17.40
N GLN A 139 -23.62 9.39 18.24
CA GLN A 139 -24.73 8.43 18.16
C GLN A 139 -26.07 9.08 18.54
N ASP A 140 -26.08 10.01 19.49
CA ASP A 140 -27.32 10.66 19.92
C ASP A 140 -27.88 11.57 18.82
N GLN A 141 -26.99 12.23 18.07
CA GLN A 141 -27.38 12.96 16.87
C GLN A 141 -27.99 12.04 15.81
N LEU A 142 -27.43 10.84 15.58
CA LEU A 142 -28.03 9.87 14.65
C LEU A 142 -29.43 9.42 15.11
N ASN A 143 -29.60 9.20 16.41
CA ASN A 143 -30.90 8.80 16.99
C ASN A 143 -31.95 9.90 16.77
N GLN A 144 -31.58 11.15 17.03
CA GLN A 144 -32.43 12.32 16.86
C GLN A 144 -32.79 12.55 15.39
N GLU A 145 -31.81 12.54 14.48
CA GLU A 145 -32.04 12.76 13.05
C GLU A 145 -32.85 11.63 12.42
N LEU A 146 -32.64 10.36 12.84
CA LEU A 146 -33.47 9.24 12.40
C LEU A 146 -34.93 9.46 12.84
N THR A 147 -35.16 9.76 14.11
CA THR A 147 -36.51 10.03 14.63
C THR A 147 -37.17 11.20 13.89
N ALA A 148 -36.45 12.31 13.72
CA ALA A 148 -36.92 13.48 13.00
C ALA A 148 -37.27 13.16 11.54
N ALA A 149 -36.47 12.35 10.85
CA ALA A 149 -36.73 11.92 9.48
C ALA A 149 -37.98 11.05 9.35
N LEU A 150 -38.32 10.26 10.36
CA LEU A 150 -39.53 9.43 10.33
C LEU A 150 -40.81 10.25 10.48
N VAL A 151 -40.80 11.30 11.30
CA VAL A 151 -41.98 12.14 11.58
C VAL A 151 -42.10 13.36 10.67
N THR A 152 -41.03 13.74 9.96
CA THR A 152 -41.04 14.96 9.15
C THR A 152 -41.91 14.83 7.90
N LYS A 153 -42.62 15.91 7.56
CA LYS A 153 -43.26 16.07 6.24
C LYS A 153 -42.22 16.26 5.12
N ASN A 154 -40.95 16.50 5.47
CA ASN A 154 -39.87 16.77 4.51
C ASN A 154 -39.45 15.54 3.69
N ARG A 155 -39.78 14.28 4.08
CA ARG A 155 -39.40 13.09 3.29
C ARG A 155 -39.91 13.16 1.85
N LYS A 156 -41.15 13.63 1.64
CA LYS A 156 -41.70 13.85 0.30
C LYS A 156 -40.92 14.92 -0.48
N ARG A 157 -40.50 15.99 0.19
CA ARG A 157 -39.66 17.04 -0.40
C ARG A 157 -38.28 16.52 -0.79
N TRP A 158 -37.62 15.80 0.12
CA TRP A 158 -36.32 15.16 -0.12
C TRP A 158 -36.37 14.17 -1.27
N SER A 159 -37.44 13.38 -1.36
CA SER A 159 -37.67 12.46 -2.47
C SER A 159 -37.77 13.17 -3.81
N ALA A 160 -38.65 14.19 -3.91
CA ALA A 160 -38.81 14.98 -5.14
C ALA A 160 -37.51 15.71 -5.55
N ASN A 161 -36.81 16.26 -4.56
CA ASN A 161 -35.51 16.89 -4.74
C ASN A 161 -34.44 15.92 -5.27
N GLY A 162 -34.39 14.71 -4.70
CA GLY A 162 -33.48 13.65 -5.13
C GLY A 162 -33.72 13.23 -6.58
N ILE A 163 -34.98 13.00 -6.95
CA ILE A 163 -35.36 12.70 -8.35
C ILE A 163 -34.89 13.81 -9.29
N ARG A 164 -35.17 15.07 -8.94
CA ARG A 164 -34.74 16.23 -9.74
C ARG A 164 -33.22 16.30 -9.89
N TYR A 165 -32.47 16.04 -8.81
CA TYR A 165 -31.02 16.01 -8.84
C TYR A 165 -30.48 14.83 -9.65
N GLY A 166 -31.14 13.67 -9.55
CA GLY A 166 -30.81 12.44 -10.28
C GLY A 166 -30.91 12.59 -11.80
N VAL A 167 -31.73 13.49 -12.33
CA VAL A 167 -31.78 13.77 -13.78
C VAL A 167 -30.48 14.40 -14.30
N ASN A 168 -29.61 14.92 -13.42
CA ASN A 168 -28.37 15.57 -13.81
C ASN A 168 -27.43 14.60 -14.58
N PRO A 169 -27.19 14.83 -15.88
CA PRO A 169 -26.37 13.94 -16.70
C PRO A 169 -24.93 13.81 -16.18
N SER A 170 -24.42 14.82 -15.44
CA SER A 170 -23.03 14.80 -14.96
C SER A 170 -22.75 13.65 -13.99
N LEU A 171 -23.78 13.15 -13.27
CA LEU A 171 -23.66 12.02 -12.34
C LEU A 171 -23.30 10.70 -13.06
N TYR A 172 -23.57 10.60 -14.36
CA TYR A 172 -23.42 9.38 -15.16
C TYR A 172 -22.27 9.45 -16.17
N ARG A 173 -21.53 10.57 -16.23
CA ARG A 173 -20.49 10.77 -17.25
C ARG A 173 -19.20 9.98 -16.99
N MET A 174 -18.99 9.47 -15.77
CA MET A 174 -17.72 8.87 -15.38
C MET A 174 -17.21 7.77 -16.33
N PRO A 175 -18.03 6.80 -16.80
CA PRO A 175 -17.57 5.81 -17.77
C PRO A 175 -17.10 6.45 -19.09
N GLY A 176 -17.85 7.41 -19.63
CA GLY A 176 -17.48 8.12 -20.86
C GLY A 176 -16.21 8.96 -20.68
N SER A 177 -16.08 9.69 -19.57
CA SER A 177 -14.86 10.43 -19.24
C SER A 177 -13.65 9.52 -19.07
N ALA A 178 -13.84 8.33 -18.47
CA ALA A 178 -12.79 7.34 -18.33
C ALA A 178 -12.37 6.77 -19.69
N VAL A 179 -13.33 6.42 -20.55
CA VAL A 179 -13.06 5.99 -21.93
C VAL A 179 -12.31 7.09 -22.69
N ASN A 180 -12.80 8.33 -22.66
CA ASN A 180 -12.13 9.46 -23.31
C ASN A 180 -10.70 9.66 -22.79
N ALA A 181 -10.46 9.50 -21.48
CA ALA A 181 -9.12 9.58 -20.90
C ALA A 181 -8.23 8.44 -21.41
N ILE A 182 -8.71 7.20 -21.38
CA ILE A 182 -8.00 6.01 -21.88
C ILE A 182 -7.68 6.14 -23.37
N GLU A 183 -8.67 6.55 -24.16
CA GLU A 183 -8.55 6.80 -25.59
C GLU A 183 -7.63 7.98 -25.87
N SER A 184 -7.64 9.05 -25.07
CA SER A 184 -6.73 10.19 -25.26
C SER A 184 -5.28 9.75 -25.10
N VAL A 185 -4.98 8.88 -24.13
CA VAL A 185 -3.64 8.30 -23.94
C VAL A 185 -3.31 7.35 -25.09
N THR A 186 -4.26 6.54 -25.53
CA THR A 186 -4.07 5.59 -26.63
C THR A 186 -3.92 6.30 -27.98
N ASN A 187 -4.68 7.36 -28.23
CA ASN A 187 -4.66 8.16 -29.45
C ASN A 187 -3.51 9.16 -29.46
N ARG A 188 -3.04 9.63 -28.30
CA ARG A 188 -1.74 10.30 -28.19
C ARG A 188 -0.65 9.31 -28.58
N ARG A 189 -0.60 8.12 -27.98
CA ARG A 189 0.32 7.04 -28.40
C ARG A 189 0.21 6.65 -29.88
N ARG A 190 -1.00 6.63 -30.45
CA ARG A 190 -1.22 6.32 -31.89
C ARG A 190 -0.87 7.50 -32.80
N ARG A 191 -1.10 8.75 -32.41
CA ARG A 191 -0.67 9.94 -33.16
C ARG A 191 0.83 10.12 -33.08
N ASP A 192 1.42 9.92 -31.91
CA ASP A 192 2.87 9.83 -31.71
C ASP A 192 3.42 8.68 -32.57
N ALA A 193 2.69 7.56 -32.70
CA ALA A 193 3.06 6.46 -33.59
C ALA A 193 2.82 6.75 -35.10
N GLN A 194 1.80 7.51 -35.49
CA GLN A 194 1.49 7.85 -36.91
C GLN A 194 2.33 9.00 -37.45
N VAL A 195 2.67 9.99 -36.62
CA VAL A 195 3.70 10.99 -36.94
C VAL A 195 5.07 10.30 -37.08
N ALA A 196 5.32 9.23 -36.32
CA ALA A 196 6.50 8.37 -36.49
C ALA A 196 6.48 7.44 -37.72
N VAL A 197 5.37 7.35 -38.50
CA VAL A 197 5.34 6.58 -39.75
C VAL A 197 5.94 7.36 -40.93
N ALA A 198 6.02 8.69 -40.84
CA ALA A 198 6.78 9.51 -41.78
C ALA A 198 8.24 9.71 -41.31
N GLY A 199 8.93 8.59 -41.10
CA GLY A 199 10.39 8.53 -40.92
C GLY A 199 10.92 8.72 -39.49
N ILE A 200 11.62 7.67 -39.00
CA ILE A 200 12.54 7.59 -37.84
C ILE A 200 11.90 7.03 -36.53
N PRO A 201 12.57 6.10 -35.79
CA PRO A 201 11.95 4.95 -35.12
C PRO A 201 11.58 5.12 -33.63
N ALA A 202 10.57 4.34 -33.21
CA ALA A 202 10.19 3.87 -31.87
C ALA A 202 10.82 4.59 -30.65
N ASP A 203 10.13 5.61 -30.15
CA ASP A 203 10.56 6.34 -28.96
C ASP A 203 10.49 5.46 -27.69
N PRO A 204 11.59 5.31 -26.92
CA PRO A 204 11.61 4.64 -25.63
C PRO A 204 10.86 5.48 -24.56
N CYS A 205 10.27 4.82 -23.56
CA CYS A 205 9.73 5.51 -22.38
C CYS A 205 10.90 6.13 -21.60
N LEU A 206 11.18 7.41 -21.85
CA LEU A 206 12.26 8.18 -21.24
C LEU A 206 11.70 9.19 -20.23
N PHE A 207 12.18 9.11 -19.00
CA PHE A 207 12.00 10.09 -17.94
C PHE A 207 13.38 10.62 -17.55
N LEU A 208 13.50 11.95 -17.48
CA LEU A 208 14.67 12.64 -16.93
C LEU A 208 14.19 13.78 -16.04
N ARG A 209 14.82 13.93 -14.88
CA ARG A 209 14.67 15.09 -14.02
C ARG A 209 15.26 16.32 -14.72
N THR A 210 14.77 17.51 -14.40
CA THR A 210 15.05 18.76 -15.13
C THR A 210 16.54 19.10 -15.24
N ASP A 211 17.32 18.80 -14.21
CA ASP A 211 18.79 18.92 -14.17
C ASP A 211 19.53 17.98 -15.13
N LEU A 212 18.90 16.87 -15.54
CA LEU A 212 19.42 15.93 -16.53
C LEU A 212 18.79 16.07 -17.92
N GLY A 213 17.89 17.05 -18.15
CA GLY A 213 17.16 17.19 -19.42
C GLY A 213 18.03 17.34 -20.67
N HIS A 214 19.29 17.73 -20.52
CA HIS A 214 20.25 17.93 -21.63
C HIS A 214 21.28 16.80 -21.76
N ILE A 215 21.10 15.65 -21.10
CA ILE A 215 22.08 14.55 -21.12
C ILE A 215 22.06 13.75 -22.43
N GLY A 216 20.96 13.78 -23.16
CA GLY A 216 20.80 13.12 -24.46
C GLY A 216 19.51 12.30 -24.55
N ASP A 217 19.35 11.67 -25.71
CA ASP A 217 18.33 10.66 -25.95
C ASP A 217 18.74 9.30 -25.38
N PHE A 218 17.83 8.33 -25.43
CA PHE A 218 18.04 7.02 -24.82
C PHE A 218 19.32 6.29 -25.28
N PRO A 219 19.69 6.24 -26.58
CA PRO A 219 20.93 5.61 -27.01
C PRO A 219 22.17 6.28 -26.40
N LYS A 220 22.23 7.61 -26.39
CA LYS A 220 23.35 8.35 -25.77
C LYS A 220 23.45 8.07 -24.27
N ILE A 221 22.32 7.93 -23.58
CA ILE A 221 22.31 7.61 -22.15
C ILE A 221 22.79 6.18 -21.91
N MET A 222 22.41 5.23 -22.75
CA MET A 222 22.88 3.83 -22.64
C MET A 222 24.39 3.70 -22.84
N GLU A 223 24.99 4.61 -23.61
CA GLU A 223 26.42 4.64 -23.95
C GLU A 223 27.25 5.53 -23.01
N LEU A 224 26.63 6.29 -22.11
CA LEU A 224 27.33 7.19 -21.18
C LEU A 224 28.56 6.52 -20.54
N GLU A 225 29.68 7.21 -20.71
CA GLU A 225 30.96 6.83 -20.13
C GLU A 225 31.17 7.51 -18.78
N GLY A 226 31.94 6.84 -17.94
CA GLY A 226 32.23 7.27 -16.58
C GLY A 226 32.98 6.17 -15.85
N GLU A 227 33.14 6.34 -14.54
CA GLU A 227 33.83 5.34 -13.73
C GLU A 227 32.97 4.06 -13.66
N THR A 228 33.51 2.97 -14.21
CA THR A 228 32.80 1.68 -14.26
C THR A 228 32.91 0.99 -12.91
N PHE A 229 31.80 0.96 -12.18
CA PHE A 229 31.74 0.33 -10.87
C PHE A 229 31.39 -1.17 -10.95
N ARG A 230 30.62 -1.59 -11.97
CA ARG A 230 30.27 -3.01 -12.19
C ARG A 230 29.97 -3.32 -13.64
N LYS A 231 30.44 -4.48 -14.11
CA LYS A 231 30.08 -5.08 -15.40
C LYS A 231 29.68 -6.55 -15.18
N ALA A 232 28.44 -6.88 -15.51
CA ALA A 232 27.92 -8.24 -15.53
C ALA A 232 27.26 -8.51 -16.89
N PRO A 233 27.07 -9.78 -17.31
CA PRO A 233 26.35 -10.08 -18.54
C PRO A 233 24.95 -9.44 -18.51
N GLY A 234 24.67 -8.53 -19.45
CA GLY A 234 23.39 -7.83 -19.53
C GLY A 234 23.18 -6.68 -18.54
N ARG A 235 24.17 -6.28 -17.73
CA ARG A 235 24.05 -5.17 -16.77
C ARG A 235 25.38 -4.41 -16.58
N LYS A 236 25.36 -3.08 -16.71
CA LYS A 236 26.51 -2.20 -16.44
C LYS A 236 26.08 -1.10 -15.45
N THR A 237 26.95 -0.78 -14.50
CA THR A 237 26.76 0.36 -13.59
C THR A 237 27.92 1.33 -13.74
N VAL A 238 27.60 2.58 -14.02
CA VAL A 238 28.56 3.67 -14.26
C VAL A 238 28.25 4.81 -13.29
N ARG A 239 29.27 5.42 -12.71
CA ARG A 239 29.15 6.68 -11.98
C ARG A 239 29.57 7.83 -12.89
N PHE A 240 28.79 8.90 -12.91
CA PHE A 240 29.11 10.11 -13.64
C PHE A 240 28.71 11.35 -12.81
N SER A 241 29.32 12.49 -13.10
CA SER A 241 29.02 13.77 -12.46
C SER A 241 28.47 14.78 -13.45
N ARG A 242 27.58 15.66 -12.98
CA ARG A 242 27.04 16.77 -13.77
C ARG A 242 26.58 17.90 -12.85
N GLN A 243 26.96 19.13 -13.16
CA GLN A 243 26.62 20.33 -12.37
C GLN A 243 26.89 20.15 -10.86
N ASP A 244 28.08 19.66 -10.50
CA ASP A 244 28.52 19.34 -9.13
C ASP A 244 27.70 18.28 -8.37
N GLN A 245 26.75 17.63 -9.04
CA GLN A 245 26.02 16.47 -8.51
C GLN A 245 26.58 15.18 -9.12
N ARG A 246 26.48 14.09 -8.35
CA ARG A 246 26.96 12.77 -8.76
C ARG A 246 25.80 11.80 -8.88
N TYR A 247 25.88 10.94 -9.88
CA TYR A 247 24.80 10.04 -10.28
C TYR A 247 25.34 8.64 -10.56
N PHE A 248 24.48 7.64 -10.33
CA PHE A 248 24.69 6.29 -10.77
C PHE A 248 23.73 5.94 -11.91
N LEU A 249 24.31 5.55 -13.05
CA LEU A 249 23.60 4.99 -14.19
C LEU A 249 23.71 3.47 -14.14
N LYS A 250 22.57 2.78 -14.04
CA LYS A 250 22.47 1.32 -14.17
C LYS A 250 21.80 1.00 -15.48
N THR A 251 22.54 0.46 -16.45
CA THR A 251 22.00 0.00 -17.73
C THR A 251 21.81 -1.51 -17.74
N HIS A 252 20.78 -1.95 -18.45
CA HIS A 252 20.42 -3.34 -18.67
C HIS A 252 20.36 -3.57 -20.18
N THR A 253 21.12 -4.54 -20.66
CA THR A 253 21.07 -5.03 -22.04
C THR A 253 20.46 -6.43 -22.02
N GLY A 254 19.53 -6.72 -22.94
CA GLY A 254 18.63 -7.87 -22.85
C GLY A 254 19.31 -9.21 -22.47
N VAL A 255 18.67 -9.96 -21.58
CA VAL A 255 19.21 -11.19 -20.96
C VAL A 255 19.07 -12.45 -21.84
N GLY A 256 18.37 -12.36 -22.98
CA GLY A 256 18.11 -13.48 -23.88
C GLY A 256 16.99 -14.44 -23.40
N TRP A 257 16.38 -15.17 -24.34
CA TRP A 257 15.28 -16.09 -24.04
C TRP A 257 15.72 -17.30 -23.19
N GLN A 258 16.96 -17.75 -23.33
CA GLN A 258 17.49 -18.88 -22.57
C GLN A 258 17.50 -18.60 -21.06
N GLU A 259 17.93 -17.40 -20.64
CA GLU A 259 17.95 -17.02 -19.22
C GLU A 259 16.53 -16.74 -18.69
N ILE A 260 15.63 -16.21 -19.53
CA ILE A 260 14.20 -16.04 -19.18
C ILE A 260 13.54 -17.41 -18.95
N ILE A 261 13.67 -18.34 -19.90
CA ILE A 261 13.06 -19.68 -19.83
C ILE A 261 13.65 -20.46 -18.65
N LYS A 262 14.98 -20.43 -18.46
CA LYS A 262 15.64 -21.05 -17.30
C LYS A 262 15.05 -20.54 -15.99
N ASN A 263 14.91 -19.22 -15.82
CA ASN A 263 14.34 -18.67 -14.60
C ASN A 263 12.87 -19.12 -14.41
N LEU A 264 12.06 -19.15 -15.47
CA LEU A 264 10.67 -19.63 -15.41
C LEU A 264 10.56 -21.13 -15.06
N VAL A 265 11.43 -21.99 -15.62
CA VAL A 265 11.50 -23.42 -15.30
C VAL A 265 11.85 -23.66 -13.82
N TYR A 266 12.68 -22.78 -13.23
CA TYR A 266 12.95 -22.80 -11.79
C TYR A 266 11.93 -22.01 -10.95
N PHE A 267 10.78 -21.63 -11.51
CA PHE A 267 9.72 -20.81 -10.89
C PHE A 267 10.23 -19.49 -10.28
N ARG A 268 11.24 -18.89 -10.92
CA ARG A 268 11.81 -17.58 -10.60
C ARG A 268 11.39 -16.59 -11.68
N LEU A 269 10.82 -15.46 -11.27
CA LEU A 269 10.59 -14.34 -12.19
C LEU A 269 11.95 -13.74 -12.60
N PRO A 270 12.28 -13.66 -13.90
CA PRO A 270 13.51 -13.02 -14.37
C PRO A 270 13.48 -11.51 -14.09
N VAL A 271 14.66 -10.92 -13.88
CA VAL A 271 14.82 -9.47 -13.79
C VAL A 271 15.06 -8.97 -15.22
N ILE A 272 13.99 -8.47 -15.86
CA ILE A 272 13.97 -8.16 -17.30
C ILE A 272 14.44 -6.71 -17.59
N GLY A 273 14.71 -5.90 -16.55
CA GLY A 273 15.22 -4.53 -16.70
C GLY A 273 15.13 -3.71 -15.42
N ALA A 274 15.29 -2.39 -15.56
CA ALA A 274 15.31 -1.45 -14.43
C ALA A 274 13.93 -1.15 -13.79
N MET A 275 12.84 -1.67 -14.37
CA MET A 275 11.46 -1.35 -13.97
C MET A 275 11.13 -1.68 -12.51
N ASN A 276 11.68 -2.76 -11.96
CA ASN A 276 11.46 -3.11 -10.56
C ASN A 276 12.08 -2.08 -9.61
N GLU A 277 13.26 -1.55 -9.97
CA GLU A 277 13.99 -0.57 -9.16
C GLU A 277 13.26 0.78 -9.17
N TRP A 278 12.74 1.19 -10.33
CA TRP A 278 11.85 2.35 -10.49
C TRP A 278 10.59 2.25 -9.61
N HIS A 279 9.82 1.16 -9.75
CA HIS A 279 8.61 0.97 -8.95
C HIS A 279 8.91 0.82 -7.46
N GLY A 280 10.02 0.16 -7.11
CA GLY A 280 10.46 -0.02 -5.73
C GLY A 280 10.77 1.32 -5.07
N ALA A 281 11.57 2.17 -5.72
CA ALA A 281 11.97 3.47 -5.17
C ALA A 281 10.76 4.36 -4.91
N HIS A 282 9.87 4.51 -5.89
CA HIS A 282 8.64 5.28 -5.71
C HIS A 282 7.67 4.67 -4.69
N HIS A 283 7.69 3.36 -4.48
CA HIS A 283 6.90 2.74 -3.43
C HIS A 283 7.44 3.06 -2.04
N LEU A 284 8.76 2.97 -1.84
CA LEU A 284 9.40 3.32 -0.57
C LEU A 284 9.23 4.81 -0.24
N GLN A 285 9.40 5.70 -1.22
CA GLN A 285 9.16 7.13 -1.07
C GLN A 285 7.73 7.44 -0.58
N ARG A 286 6.71 6.76 -1.15
CA ARG A 286 5.31 6.90 -0.70
C ARG A 286 5.05 6.42 0.73
N LEU A 287 5.88 5.51 1.24
CA LEU A 287 5.81 5.04 2.62
C LEU A 287 6.61 5.92 3.58
N GLY A 288 7.28 6.97 3.09
CA GLY A 288 8.21 7.78 3.89
C GLY A 288 9.47 7.01 4.29
N ILE A 289 9.86 5.99 3.52
CA ILE A 289 11.10 5.23 3.73
C ILE A 289 12.17 5.84 2.84
N ASP A 290 13.26 6.31 3.46
CA ASP A 290 14.43 6.83 2.75
C ASP A 290 15.01 5.78 1.79
N THR A 291 15.23 6.17 0.54
CA THR A 291 15.76 5.33 -0.54
C THR A 291 16.42 6.18 -1.61
N LEU A 292 16.88 5.56 -2.70
CA LEU A 292 17.45 6.21 -3.86
C LEU A 292 16.45 7.22 -4.47
N SER A 293 16.93 8.43 -4.70
CA SER A 293 16.20 9.43 -5.48
C SER A 293 16.45 9.18 -6.96
N ILE A 294 15.36 9.05 -7.73
CA ILE A 294 15.45 8.74 -9.15
C ILE A 294 15.57 10.04 -9.96
N ALA A 295 16.68 10.18 -10.67
CA ALA A 295 16.95 11.30 -11.57
C ALA A 295 16.62 10.98 -13.02
N GLY A 296 16.53 9.70 -13.40
CA GLY A 296 16.19 9.30 -14.76
C GLY A 296 15.79 7.84 -14.88
N TYR A 297 15.01 7.51 -15.90
CA TYR A 297 14.59 6.16 -16.23
C TYR A 297 14.31 6.05 -17.72
N GLY A 298 14.81 5.00 -18.35
CA GLY A 298 14.57 4.72 -19.75
C GLY A 298 14.18 3.27 -19.93
N ASN A 299 13.22 2.99 -20.81
CA ASN A 299 12.93 1.62 -21.20
C ASN A 299 12.44 1.52 -22.64
N GLU A 300 13.11 0.68 -23.45
CA GLU A 300 12.67 0.34 -24.79
C GLU A 300 11.42 -0.56 -24.77
N SER A 301 10.54 -0.33 -25.74
CA SER A 301 9.40 -1.19 -26.00
C SER A 301 9.82 -2.40 -26.86
N GLY A 302 9.00 -3.46 -26.91
CA GLY A 302 9.27 -4.66 -27.71
C GLY A 302 9.81 -5.86 -26.94
N ASN A 303 10.63 -6.69 -27.62
CA ASN A 303 11.01 -8.04 -27.20
C ASN A 303 11.65 -8.08 -25.80
N PRO A 304 11.04 -8.75 -24.80
CA PRO A 304 11.56 -8.85 -23.44
C PRO A 304 13.00 -9.41 -23.35
N ALA A 305 13.39 -10.29 -24.28
CA ALA A 305 14.71 -10.92 -24.28
C ALA A 305 15.84 -10.01 -24.76
N ARG A 306 15.52 -8.96 -25.54
CA ARG A 306 16.50 -7.99 -26.09
C ARG A 306 16.34 -6.59 -25.52
N ARG A 307 15.37 -6.39 -24.63
CA ARG A 307 14.97 -5.10 -24.08
C ARG A 307 16.14 -4.39 -23.41
N GLN A 308 16.38 -3.15 -23.82
CA GLN A 308 17.28 -2.26 -23.12
C GLN A 308 16.52 -1.36 -22.16
N SER A 309 17.13 -1.10 -21.01
CA SER A 309 16.58 -0.13 -20.04
C SER A 309 17.69 0.45 -19.19
N PHE A 310 17.45 1.62 -18.62
CA PHE A 310 18.34 2.20 -17.65
C PHE A 310 17.58 2.86 -16.51
N ILE A 311 18.28 3.07 -15.40
CA ILE A 311 17.84 3.94 -14.32
C ILE A 311 19.03 4.79 -13.85
N ILE A 312 18.77 6.08 -13.62
CA ILE A 312 19.71 7.05 -13.07
C ILE A 312 19.24 7.42 -11.68
N THR A 313 20.10 7.27 -10.68
CA THR A 313 19.82 7.64 -9.30
C THR A 313 20.87 8.62 -8.78
N ASP A 314 20.45 9.51 -7.88
CA ASP A 314 21.39 10.34 -7.14
C ASP A 314 22.35 9.47 -6.31
N GLU A 315 23.63 9.85 -6.25
CA GLU A 315 24.57 9.27 -5.28
C GLU A 315 24.19 9.75 -3.87
N ILE A 316 24.12 8.81 -2.92
CA ILE A 316 23.92 9.15 -1.51
C ILE A 316 25.28 9.47 -0.91
N SER A 317 25.65 10.75 -0.94
CA SER A 317 26.94 11.21 -0.42
C SER A 317 27.11 10.94 1.08
N HIS A 318 28.33 10.57 1.47
CA HIS A 318 28.74 10.33 2.87
C HIS A 318 27.94 9.23 3.58
N ALA A 319 27.44 8.23 2.84
CA ALA A 319 26.83 7.05 3.42
C ALA A 319 27.77 5.84 3.41
N GLN A 320 27.54 4.91 4.33
CA GLN A 320 28.20 3.61 4.39
C GLN A 320 27.17 2.52 4.69
N SER A 321 27.43 1.29 4.29
CA SER A 321 26.51 0.19 4.59
C SER A 321 26.45 -0.12 6.09
N LEU A 322 25.32 -0.62 6.60
CA LEU A 322 25.22 -1.01 8.01
C LEU A 322 26.13 -2.18 8.38
N GLU A 323 26.43 -3.06 7.43
CA GLU A 323 27.39 -4.15 7.61
C GLU A 323 28.79 -3.60 7.91
N GLU A 324 29.23 -2.61 7.13
CA GLU A 324 30.51 -1.93 7.33
C GLU A 324 30.52 -1.12 8.64
N PHE A 325 29.49 -0.30 8.87
CA PHE A 325 29.36 0.51 10.07
C PHE A 325 29.39 -0.31 11.37
N CYS A 326 28.79 -1.50 11.35
CA CYS A 326 28.70 -2.38 12.52
C CYS A 326 29.83 -3.43 12.56
N SER A 327 30.74 -3.48 11.58
CA SER A 327 31.74 -4.54 11.43
C SER A 327 32.60 -4.78 12.68
N THR A 328 32.90 -3.71 13.42
CA THR A 328 33.72 -3.77 14.63
C THR A 328 32.94 -4.16 15.89
N TRP A 329 31.60 -4.19 15.85
CA TRP A 329 30.77 -4.38 17.05
C TRP A 329 30.95 -5.74 17.73
N LYS A 330 31.37 -6.76 16.98
CA LYS A 330 31.68 -8.09 17.54
C LYS A 330 32.79 -8.02 18.59
N HIS A 331 33.83 -7.24 18.30
CA HIS A 331 35.02 -7.10 19.14
C HIS A 331 34.93 -5.85 20.05
N HIS A 332 34.25 -4.80 19.57
CA HIS A 332 34.10 -3.51 20.23
C HIS A 332 32.60 -3.15 20.32
N PRO A 333 31.82 -3.82 21.19
CA PRO A 333 30.39 -3.58 21.28
C PRO A 333 30.09 -2.16 21.81
N PRO A 334 28.98 -1.53 21.38
CA PRO A 334 28.54 -0.23 21.91
C PRO A 334 28.35 -0.29 23.44
N ARG A 335 29.14 0.48 24.19
CA ARG A 335 29.10 0.52 25.67
C ARG A 335 28.59 1.83 26.24
N ARG A 336 28.83 2.97 25.58
CA ARG A 336 28.36 4.27 26.08
C ARG A 336 26.85 4.38 25.90
N ALA A 337 26.19 5.13 26.77
CA ALA A 337 24.73 5.29 26.72
C ALA A 337 24.25 5.86 25.37
N ALA A 338 25.01 6.80 24.78
CA ALA A 338 24.73 7.33 23.45
C ALA A 338 24.78 6.25 22.36
N ASP A 339 25.87 5.48 22.28
CA ASP A 339 26.05 4.43 21.28
C ASP A 339 25.00 3.31 21.42
N VAL A 340 24.63 2.97 22.67
CA VAL A 340 23.56 2.00 22.94
C VAL A 340 22.20 2.51 22.48
N ARG A 341 21.90 3.81 22.68
CA ARG A 341 20.68 4.43 22.14
C ARG A 341 20.68 4.41 20.62
N PHE A 342 21.81 4.74 19.99
CA PHE A 342 21.95 4.70 18.53
C PHE A 342 21.75 3.29 17.97
N LYS A 343 22.35 2.25 18.58
CA LYS A 343 22.09 0.85 18.23
C LYS A 343 20.59 0.51 18.31
N ARG A 344 19.90 0.95 19.37
CA ARG A 344 18.46 0.72 19.53
C ARG A 344 17.64 1.44 18.47
N TRP A 345 18.05 2.65 18.09
CA TRP A 345 17.45 3.39 16.98
C TRP A 345 17.61 2.64 15.64
N LEU A 346 18.80 2.12 15.34
CA LEU A 346 19.03 1.29 14.14
C LEU A 346 18.11 0.07 14.11
N ILE A 347 18.02 -0.68 15.23
CA ILE A 347 17.11 -1.83 15.36
C ILE A 347 15.65 -1.40 15.12
N GLN A 348 15.26 -0.23 15.64
CA GLN A 348 13.93 0.31 15.46
C GLN A 348 13.66 0.67 14.00
N ARG A 349 14.57 1.38 13.32
CA ARG A 349 14.45 1.73 11.90
C ARG A 349 14.32 0.48 11.04
N LEU A 350 15.21 -0.51 11.23
CA LEU A 350 15.16 -1.79 10.49
C LEU A 350 13.83 -2.53 10.68
N ALA A 351 13.34 -2.62 11.93
CA ALA A 351 12.07 -3.28 12.23
C ALA A 351 10.86 -2.54 11.64
N GLN A 352 10.87 -1.20 11.72
CA GLN A 352 9.84 -0.33 11.15
C GLN A 352 9.80 -0.45 9.62
N THR A 353 10.95 -0.37 8.96
CA THR A 353 11.08 -0.55 7.51
C THR A 353 10.55 -1.91 7.07
N ALA A 354 11.00 -3.00 7.71
CA ALA A 354 10.52 -4.35 7.40
C ALA A 354 9.01 -4.48 7.56
N ARG A 355 8.45 -3.91 8.64
CA ARG A 355 7.02 -3.94 8.93
C ARG A 355 6.22 -3.14 7.90
N GLN A 356 6.62 -1.91 7.61
CA GLN A 356 5.95 -1.03 6.65
C GLN A 356 5.95 -1.65 5.26
N LEU A 357 7.11 -2.16 4.81
CA LEU A 357 7.26 -2.89 3.55
C LEU A 357 6.29 -4.08 3.46
N HIS A 358 6.23 -4.91 4.51
CA HIS A 358 5.37 -6.10 4.51
C HIS A 358 3.88 -5.79 4.69
N LYS A 359 3.53 -4.66 5.30
CA LYS A 359 2.14 -4.19 5.41
C LYS A 359 1.64 -3.59 4.09
N SER A 360 2.52 -2.94 3.32
CA SER A 360 2.17 -2.33 2.03
C SER A 360 2.01 -3.33 0.88
N GLY A 361 2.23 -4.63 1.14
CA GLY A 361 2.19 -5.67 0.11
C GLY A 361 3.52 -5.86 -0.64
N ALA A 362 4.59 -5.23 -0.18
CA ALA A 362 5.91 -5.33 -0.79
C ALA A 362 6.84 -6.34 -0.08
N ASN A 363 7.86 -6.80 -0.80
CA ASN A 363 9.01 -7.52 -0.25
C ASN A 363 10.28 -7.23 -1.07
N HIS A 364 11.41 -7.09 -0.41
CA HIS A 364 12.69 -6.70 -1.00
C HIS A 364 13.37 -7.84 -1.75
N ARG A 365 13.24 -9.07 -1.24
CA ARG A 365 13.94 -10.30 -1.66
C ARG A 365 15.42 -10.40 -1.30
N ASP A 366 16.09 -9.27 -1.13
CA ASP A 366 17.50 -9.15 -0.76
C ASP A 366 17.68 -8.27 0.48
N PHE A 367 16.86 -8.50 1.49
CA PHE A 367 16.81 -7.64 2.67
C PHE A 367 17.97 -7.95 3.62
N TYR A 368 19.16 -7.41 3.35
CA TYR A 368 20.41 -7.65 4.10
C TYR A 368 20.98 -6.33 4.62
N LEU A 369 21.80 -6.35 5.68
CA LEU A 369 22.39 -5.13 6.26
C LEU A 369 23.23 -4.32 5.27
N CYS A 370 23.89 -4.98 4.33
CA CYS A 370 24.66 -4.30 3.28
C CYS A 370 23.78 -3.45 2.34
N HIS A 371 22.47 -3.70 2.26
CA HIS A 371 21.50 -2.90 1.47
C HIS A 371 20.84 -1.77 2.28
N PHE A 372 21.33 -1.52 3.49
CA PHE A 372 20.94 -0.36 4.29
C PHE A 372 22.13 0.57 4.38
N LEU A 373 21.98 1.78 3.83
CA LEU A 373 23.02 2.79 3.87
C LEU A 373 22.72 3.78 4.98
N LEU A 374 23.64 3.88 5.92
CA LEU A 374 23.61 4.87 6.98
C LEU A 374 24.36 6.12 6.52
N GLN A 375 23.65 7.24 6.46
CA GLN A 375 24.25 8.55 6.41
C GLN A 375 24.31 9.09 7.86
N PRO A 376 25.49 9.07 8.52
CA PRO A 376 25.61 9.47 9.91
C PRO A 376 25.49 10.99 10.05
N GLY A 377 24.66 11.42 10.99
CA GLY A 377 24.55 12.81 11.40
C GLY A 377 25.08 13.03 12.81
N TYR A 378 25.67 14.20 13.05
CA TYR A 378 26.34 14.51 14.31
C TYR A 378 25.73 15.76 14.95
N GLU A 379 25.47 15.70 16.26
CA GLU A 379 25.09 16.83 17.09
C GLU A 379 26.12 16.96 18.22
N SER A 380 26.71 18.14 18.38
CA SER A 380 27.79 18.37 19.38
C SER A 380 28.92 17.33 19.31
N ASN A 381 29.40 17.01 18.10
CA ASN A 381 30.39 15.97 17.80
C ASN A 381 30.03 14.55 18.25
N GLN A 382 28.76 14.27 18.55
CA GLN A 382 28.27 12.94 18.88
C GLN A 382 27.30 12.45 17.80
N LEU A 383 27.38 11.16 17.49
CA LEU A 383 26.47 10.52 16.54
C LEU A 383 25.03 10.62 17.06
N SER A 384 24.16 11.27 16.28
CA SER A 384 22.78 11.56 16.66
C SER A 384 21.80 10.77 15.81
N ASP A 385 20.81 10.19 16.46
CA ASP A 385 19.72 9.46 15.81
C ASP A 385 18.71 10.39 15.12
N ARG A 386 18.71 11.68 15.44
CA ARG A 386 17.85 12.70 14.82
C ARG A 386 18.45 13.26 13.54
N ALA A 387 19.78 13.40 13.50
CA ALA A 387 20.51 13.90 12.34
C ALA A 387 20.88 12.79 11.35
N SER A 388 20.85 11.52 11.76
CA SER A 388 21.20 10.39 10.89
C SER A 388 20.01 9.91 10.03
N ARG A 389 20.31 9.45 8.82
CA ARG A 389 19.32 8.89 7.88
C ARG A 389 19.70 7.48 7.46
N LEU A 390 18.69 6.65 7.21
CA LEU A 390 18.89 5.24 6.86
C LEU A 390 18.15 4.92 5.56
N PHE A 391 18.91 4.74 4.49
CA PHE A 391 18.38 4.48 3.16
C PHE A 391 18.33 2.99 2.85
N VAL A 392 17.28 2.56 2.15
CA VAL A 392 17.16 1.20 1.60
C VAL A 392 17.54 1.24 0.11
N ILE A 393 18.44 0.36 -0.32
CA ILE A 393 18.94 0.30 -1.70
C ILE A 393 18.77 -1.11 -2.31
N ASP A 394 19.18 -1.26 -3.57
CA ASP A 394 19.16 -2.52 -4.32
C ASP A 394 17.76 -3.12 -4.55
N LEU A 395 16.86 -2.28 -5.07
CA LEU A 395 15.44 -2.62 -5.25
C LEU A 395 15.16 -3.42 -6.53
N HIS A 396 16.20 -3.87 -7.25
CA HIS A 396 16.08 -4.52 -8.57
C HIS A 396 15.28 -5.84 -8.56
N ARG A 397 15.18 -6.50 -7.40
CA ARG A 397 14.34 -7.70 -7.18
C ARG A 397 13.14 -7.45 -6.28
N MET A 398 12.87 -6.20 -5.93
CA MET A 398 11.72 -5.85 -5.12
C MET A 398 10.42 -6.25 -5.82
N GLN A 399 9.46 -6.74 -5.04
CA GLN A 399 8.19 -7.24 -5.53
C GLN A 399 7.04 -6.52 -4.84
N LEU A 400 6.08 -6.04 -5.64
CA LEU A 400 4.86 -5.38 -5.18
C LEU A 400 3.65 -6.29 -5.39
N ARG A 401 2.74 -6.34 -4.42
CA ARG A 401 1.52 -7.17 -4.40
C ARG A 401 0.43 -6.45 -3.62
N ARG A 402 -0.80 -6.98 -3.69
CA ARG A 402 -1.87 -6.58 -2.76
C ARG A 402 -1.53 -6.94 -1.31
N HIS A 403 -0.95 -8.12 -1.09
CA HIS A 403 -0.54 -8.60 0.23
C HIS A 403 0.76 -9.39 0.11
N THR A 404 1.71 -9.19 1.04
CA THR A 404 2.98 -9.93 1.06
C THR A 404 2.76 -11.34 1.59
N PRO A 405 3.03 -12.41 0.81
CA PRO A 405 2.90 -13.78 1.29
C PRO A 405 3.85 -14.09 2.45
N PRO A 406 3.47 -14.94 3.42
CA PRO A 406 4.31 -15.25 4.59
C PRO A 406 5.72 -15.72 4.25
N ARG A 407 5.88 -16.51 3.17
CA ARG A 407 7.21 -16.99 2.72
C ARG A 407 8.17 -15.86 2.36
N TRP A 408 7.67 -14.74 1.83
CA TRP A 408 8.49 -13.59 1.44
C TRP A 408 8.85 -12.73 2.65
N LYS A 409 7.91 -12.56 3.59
CA LYS A 409 8.21 -11.95 4.90
C LYS A 409 9.30 -12.73 5.64
N ILE A 410 9.20 -14.06 5.68
CA ILE A 410 10.22 -14.93 6.27
C ILE A 410 11.55 -14.76 5.54
N LYS A 411 11.55 -14.70 4.20
CA LYS A 411 12.78 -14.55 3.42
C LYS A 411 13.50 -13.25 3.78
N ASP A 412 12.80 -12.12 3.78
CA ASP A 412 13.39 -10.81 4.03
C ASP A 412 13.93 -10.72 5.48
N VAL A 413 13.10 -11.06 6.48
CA VAL A 413 13.55 -11.00 7.88
C VAL A 413 14.67 -12.00 8.17
N ALA A 414 14.66 -13.18 7.55
CA ALA A 414 15.76 -14.15 7.67
C ALA A 414 17.04 -13.66 7.01
N GLY A 415 16.95 -12.95 5.88
CA GLY A 415 18.09 -12.30 5.24
C GLY A 415 18.76 -11.30 6.18
N LEU A 416 17.94 -10.43 6.78
CA LEU A 416 18.44 -9.41 7.71
C LEU A 416 19.07 -10.06 8.95
N HIS A 417 18.41 -11.07 9.51
CA HIS A 417 18.93 -11.82 10.65
C HIS A 417 20.28 -12.46 10.31
N TYR A 418 20.36 -13.14 9.16
CA TYR A 418 21.59 -13.78 8.68
C TYR A 418 22.74 -12.78 8.57
N SER A 419 22.54 -11.63 7.91
CA SER A 419 23.57 -10.60 7.78
C SER A 419 23.97 -9.93 9.10
N SER A 420 23.21 -10.15 10.18
CA SER A 420 23.48 -9.58 11.50
C SER A 420 24.14 -10.55 12.49
N MET A 421 24.31 -11.84 12.12
CA MET A 421 24.74 -12.88 13.06
C MET A 421 26.13 -12.65 13.64
N ASP A 422 27.03 -12.04 12.86
CA ASP A 422 28.41 -11.76 13.28
C ASP A 422 28.60 -10.41 13.97
N LEU A 423 27.55 -9.63 14.19
CA LEU A 423 27.66 -8.30 14.82
C LEU A 423 27.70 -8.32 16.36
N GLY A 424 27.63 -9.49 16.98
CA GLY A 424 27.56 -9.61 18.45
C GLY A 424 26.24 -9.11 19.06
N LEU A 425 25.13 -9.13 18.32
CA LEU A 425 23.82 -8.71 18.83
C LEU A 425 23.30 -9.62 19.94
N THR A 426 22.82 -9.02 21.02
CA THR A 426 22.32 -9.77 22.18
C THR A 426 20.94 -10.38 21.92
N ARG A 427 20.53 -11.36 22.74
CA ARG A 427 19.14 -11.88 22.73
C ARG A 427 18.11 -10.77 22.93
N ARG A 428 18.42 -9.76 23.76
CA ARG A 428 17.54 -8.60 24.00
C ARG A 428 17.38 -7.72 22.76
N ASP A 429 18.42 -7.59 21.94
CA ASP A 429 18.37 -6.85 20.68
C ASP A 429 17.46 -7.55 19.67
N LYS A 430 17.56 -8.88 19.55
CA LYS A 430 16.66 -9.70 18.73
C LYS A 430 15.20 -9.60 19.19
N LEU A 431 14.95 -9.69 20.50
CA LEU A 431 13.61 -9.56 21.07
C LEU A 431 13.02 -8.15 20.85
N ARG A 432 13.86 -7.11 20.91
CA ARG A 432 13.46 -5.73 20.60
C ARG A 432 13.03 -5.60 19.14
N PHE A 433 13.78 -6.18 18.20
CA PHE A 433 13.36 -6.22 16.79
C PHE A 433 11.99 -6.90 16.63
N ILE A 434 11.79 -8.08 17.25
CA ILE A 434 10.53 -8.83 17.20
C ILE A 434 9.36 -7.97 17.70
N LYS A 435 9.51 -7.32 18.85
CA LYS A 435 8.48 -6.43 19.41
C LYS A 435 8.19 -5.23 18.51
N LEU A 436 9.21 -4.63 17.90
CA LEU A 436 9.02 -3.45 17.04
C LEU A 436 8.43 -3.80 15.67
N TYR A 437 8.67 -5.02 15.19
CA TYR A 437 8.04 -5.57 14.00
C TYR A 437 6.54 -5.83 14.19
N ARG A 438 6.11 -6.15 15.42
CA ARG A 438 4.69 -6.29 15.84
C ARG A 438 4.35 -5.34 17.00
N PRO A 439 4.23 -4.03 16.75
CA PRO A 439 4.01 -3.06 17.82
C PRO A 439 2.66 -3.25 18.52
N GLU A 440 1.67 -3.85 17.86
CA GLU A 440 0.28 -3.96 18.34
C GLU A 440 0.10 -5.00 19.46
N GLN A 441 1.03 -5.93 19.64
CA GLN A 441 0.93 -7.05 20.60
C GLN A 441 2.01 -6.96 21.67
N SER A 442 1.80 -7.50 22.86
CA SER A 442 2.88 -7.64 23.83
C SER A 442 3.99 -8.57 23.29
N LEU A 443 5.22 -8.46 23.80
CA LEU A 443 6.30 -9.36 23.37
C LEU A 443 5.94 -10.83 23.65
N ARG A 444 5.26 -11.09 24.79
CA ARG A 444 4.81 -12.42 25.17
C ARG A 444 3.77 -12.96 24.17
N GLU A 445 2.77 -12.16 23.81
CA GLU A 445 1.79 -12.52 22.77
C GLU A 445 2.43 -12.75 21.42
N THR A 446 3.35 -11.86 21.00
CA THR A 446 4.05 -11.99 19.71
C THR A 446 4.83 -13.29 19.64
N LEU A 447 5.54 -13.65 20.72
CA LEU A 447 6.29 -14.91 20.77
C LEU A 447 5.39 -16.14 20.81
N ALA A 448 4.21 -16.05 21.43
CA ALA A 448 3.25 -17.15 21.49
C ALA A 448 2.52 -17.35 20.15
N SER A 449 1.93 -16.29 19.59
CA SER A 449 1.09 -16.33 18.38
C SER A 449 1.90 -16.50 17.09
N ASP A 450 3.04 -15.84 16.98
CA ASP A 450 3.92 -15.88 15.79
C ASP A 450 5.12 -16.84 15.99
N ALA A 451 5.11 -17.73 16.99
CA ALA A 451 6.19 -18.69 17.28
C ALA A 451 6.69 -19.42 16.02
N ARG A 452 5.75 -19.92 15.21
CA ARG A 452 6.07 -20.64 13.97
C ARG A 452 6.75 -19.75 12.93
N PHE A 453 6.40 -18.47 12.86
CA PHE A 453 7.02 -17.52 11.93
C PHE A 453 8.48 -17.27 12.32
N TRP A 454 8.73 -16.95 13.59
CA TRP A 454 10.08 -16.66 14.10
C TRP A 454 10.99 -17.88 14.06
N HIS A 455 10.48 -19.08 14.34
CA HIS A 455 11.23 -20.33 14.17
C HIS A 455 11.66 -20.55 12.72
N ARG A 456 10.79 -20.24 11.74
CA ARG A 456 11.12 -20.37 10.32
C ARG A 456 12.14 -19.31 9.88
N VAL A 457 12.06 -18.09 10.42
CA VAL A 457 13.05 -17.04 10.20
C VAL A 457 14.42 -17.49 10.68
N ASP A 458 14.52 -17.94 11.93
CA ASP A 458 15.77 -18.39 12.55
C ASP A 458 16.37 -19.59 11.81
N ARG A 459 15.56 -20.63 11.56
CA ARG A 459 15.99 -21.81 10.78
C ARG A 459 16.50 -21.43 9.40
N ARG A 460 15.84 -20.50 8.70
CA ARG A 460 16.27 -20.06 7.37
C ARG A 460 17.58 -19.28 7.44
N ALA A 461 17.73 -18.38 8.41
CA ALA A 461 18.94 -17.59 8.60
C ALA A 461 20.14 -18.48 8.93
N GLN A 462 19.97 -19.46 9.82
CA GLN A 462 21.01 -20.45 10.15
C GLN A 462 21.45 -21.28 8.94
N ARG A 463 20.52 -21.70 8.07
CA ARG A 463 20.87 -22.42 6.84
C ARG A 463 21.71 -21.56 5.89
N LEU A 464 21.36 -20.28 5.73
CA LEU A 464 22.15 -19.34 4.92
C LEU A 464 23.57 -19.21 5.49
N TYR A 465 23.66 -19.01 6.81
CA TYR A 465 24.92 -18.90 7.52
C TYR A 465 25.81 -20.15 7.37
N GLN A 466 25.24 -21.34 7.58
CA GLN A 466 25.97 -22.60 7.41
C GLN A 466 26.40 -22.83 5.96
N ALA A 467 25.55 -22.49 4.98
CA ALA A 467 25.89 -22.64 3.56
C ALA A 467 27.04 -21.73 3.15
N GLU A 468 27.13 -20.52 3.70
CA GLU A 468 28.25 -19.60 3.49
C GLU A 468 29.54 -20.12 4.13
N ARG A 469 29.50 -20.54 5.39
CA ARG A 469 30.66 -21.12 6.08
C ARG A 469 31.25 -22.34 5.36
N ARG A 470 30.40 -23.16 4.71
CA ARG A 470 30.86 -24.29 3.88
C ARG A 470 31.57 -23.85 2.59
N ARG A 471 31.25 -22.67 2.06
CA ARG A 471 31.87 -22.13 0.84
C ARG A 471 33.20 -21.42 1.11
N ALA A 472 33.42 -20.94 2.33
CA ALA A 472 34.64 -20.26 2.75
C ALA A 472 35.16 -20.80 4.10
N PRO A 473 35.74 -22.01 4.13
CA PRO A 473 36.13 -22.67 5.38
C PRO A 473 37.38 -22.10 6.08
N ASN A 474 38.21 -21.28 5.41
CA ASN A 474 39.57 -20.93 5.87
C ASN A 474 39.87 -19.42 6.02
N THR A 475 38.88 -18.59 6.33
CA THR A 475 39.12 -17.16 6.60
C THR A 475 38.78 -16.83 8.05
N ASP A 476 39.79 -16.94 8.92
CA ASP A 476 39.81 -16.17 10.16
C ASP A 476 40.10 -14.71 9.80
N ILE A 477 39.08 -13.86 10.01
CA ILE A 477 39.15 -12.40 10.13
C ILE A 477 39.75 -11.67 8.92
N ALA A 478 38.95 -11.57 7.85
CA ALA A 478 38.79 -10.31 7.12
C ALA A 478 37.39 -10.30 6.49
N VAL A 479 36.64 -9.23 6.76
CA VAL A 479 35.30 -8.89 6.25
C VAL A 479 35.34 -8.59 4.73
N ALA A 480 36.15 -9.32 3.96
CA ALA A 480 36.46 -9.00 2.59
C ALA A 480 36.00 -10.10 1.63
N ARG A 481 35.04 -9.74 0.76
CA ARG A 481 34.84 -10.24 -0.62
C ARG A 481 33.87 -11.38 -0.95
N ALA A 482 33.11 -11.99 -0.04
CA ALA A 482 32.19 -13.08 -0.45
C ALA A 482 30.72 -12.67 -0.75
N LEU A 483 30.30 -11.43 -0.44
CA LEU A 483 28.99 -10.87 -0.88
C LEU A 483 29.11 -9.75 -1.93
N HIS A 484 30.33 -9.36 -2.31
CA HIS A 484 30.57 -8.42 -3.42
C HIS A 484 30.29 -9.02 -4.82
N GLY A 485 29.83 -10.27 -4.92
CA GLY A 485 29.40 -10.89 -6.19
C GLY A 485 27.93 -10.68 -6.55
N ALA A 486 27.07 -10.27 -5.61
CA ALA A 486 25.63 -10.25 -5.84
C ALA A 486 24.87 -9.16 -5.05
N GLY A 487 25.08 -7.89 -5.40
CA GLY A 487 24.02 -6.88 -5.18
C GLY A 487 24.42 -5.53 -4.60
N THR A 488 25.58 -5.38 -3.98
CA THR A 488 25.90 -4.11 -3.27
C THR A 488 27.16 -3.41 -3.74
N GLN A 489 27.01 -2.11 -3.93
CA GLN A 489 27.97 -1.10 -3.52
C GLN A 489 27.31 -0.17 -2.49
N PRO A 490 28.11 0.55 -1.69
CA PRO A 490 27.67 1.43 -0.60
C PRO A 490 26.81 2.62 -1.05
#